data_AF-V7F8F1-F1
#
_entry.id   AF-V7F8F1-F1
#
_cell.length_a   1.000
_cell.length_b   1.000
_cell.length_c   1.000
_cell.angle_alpha   90.00
_cell.angle_beta   90.00
_cell.angle_gamma   90.00
#
_symmetry.space_group_name_H-M   'P 1'
#
loop_
_entity.id
_entity.type
_entity.pdbx_description
1 polymer ?
#
loop_
_entity_poly.entity_id
_entity_poly.type
_entity_poly.pdbx_seq_one_letter_code
_entity_poly.pdbx_strand_id
1 'polypeptide(L)'
;MCNDYRLTVDVASIVEDFADLKIKIRFGEGAPNLEAREDIKITDVAPIIRTVEGVRGEGDMIQRRWSWHGPNKRPVYNFVRRAGSSRRTRA
;
A
#
# COMPACT_ATOMS: atom_id res chain seq x y z
N MET A 1 -0.83 12.96 -10.23
CA MET A 1 -1.18 11.53 -10.43
C MET A 1 0.12 10.77 -10.40
N CYS A 2 0.32 9.88 -9.43
CA CYS A 2 1.62 9.27 -9.16
C CYS A 2 1.78 7.96 -9.96
N ASN A 3 2.93 7.78 -10.62
CA ASN A 3 3.21 6.63 -11.49
C ASN A 3 4.62 6.03 -11.25
N ASP A 4 5.39 6.63 -10.35
CA ASP A 4 6.73 6.26 -9.93
C ASP A 4 6.84 6.58 -8.43
N TYR A 5 7.46 5.70 -7.65
CA TYR A 5 7.80 5.98 -6.26
C TYR A 5 9.11 5.28 -5.86
N ARG A 6 9.76 5.81 -4.82
CA ARG A 6 11.01 5.29 -4.25
C ARG A 6 10.75 4.62 -2.92
N LEU A 7 11.39 3.48 -2.70
CA LEU A 7 11.43 2.78 -1.42
C LEU A 7 12.88 2.50 -1.06
N THR A 8 13.48 3.37 -0.26
CA THR A 8 14.88 3.24 0.20
C THR A 8 14.97 2.86 1.68
N VAL A 9 13.83 2.60 2.32
CA VAL A 9 13.73 2.26 3.74
C VAL A 9 13.75 0.74 3.88
N ASP A 10 14.48 0.24 4.87
CA ASP A 10 14.55 -1.19 5.16
C ASP A 10 13.29 -1.69 5.91
N VAL A 11 13.13 -3.01 5.96
CA VAL A 11 11.99 -3.66 6.62
C VAL A 11 11.94 -3.32 8.11
N ALA A 12 13.07 -3.27 8.81
CA ALA A 12 13.10 -3.07 10.26
C ALA A 12 12.59 -1.67 10.60
N SER A 13 13.06 -0.64 9.88
CA SER A 13 12.57 0.73 10.03
C SER A 13 11.05 0.84 9.81
N ILE A 14 10.51 0.19 8.78
CA ILE A 14 9.05 0.17 8.54
C ILE A 14 8.32 -0.52 9.71
N VAL A 15 8.83 -1.64 10.20
CA VAL A 15 8.23 -2.38 11.32
C VAL A 15 8.25 -1.55 12.61
N GLU A 16 9.33 -0.82 12.86
CA GLU A 16 9.46 0.09 14.01
C GLU A 16 8.43 1.23 13.95
N ASP A 17 8.26 1.88 12.79
CA ASP A 17 7.26 2.94 12.59
C ASP A 17 5.83 2.44 12.90
N PHE A 18 5.49 1.21 12.50
CA PHE A 18 4.19 0.61 12.83
C PHE A 18 4.09 0.18 14.29
N ALA A 19 5.19 -0.24 14.91
CA ALA A 19 5.22 -0.60 16.33
C ALA A 19 4.94 0.60 17.24
N ASP A 20 5.40 1.80 16.86
CA ASP A 20 5.07 3.05 17.55
C ASP A 20 3.57 3.36 17.54
N LEU A 21 2.90 3.01 16.44
CA LEU A 21 1.44 3.07 16.30
C LEU A 21 0.71 1.91 16.98
N LYS A 22 1.41 1.04 17.71
CA LYS A 22 0.89 -0.19 18.35
C LYS A 22 0.29 -1.18 17.37
N ILE A 23 0.82 -1.19 16.14
CA ILE A 23 0.45 -2.15 15.10
C ILE A 23 1.58 -3.16 14.96
N LYS A 24 1.31 -4.44 15.23
CA LYS A 24 2.30 -5.51 15.03
C LYS A 24 2.27 -5.97 13.58
N ILE A 25 3.41 -5.93 12.92
CA ILE A 25 3.56 -6.42 11.54
C ILE A 25 3.96 -7.89 11.56
N ARG A 26 3.20 -8.71 10.81
CA ARG A 26 3.47 -10.11 10.54
C ARG A 26 3.92 -10.27 9.08
N PHE A 27 4.57 -11.40 8.80
CA PHE A 27 5.06 -11.77 7.48
C PHE A 27 4.42 -13.09 7.02
N GLY A 28 3.15 -13.04 6.61
CA GLY A 28 2.36 -14.22 6.28
C GLY A 28 2.88 -15.03 5.09
N GLU A 29 3.60 -14.39 4.16
CA GLU A 29 4.20 -15.02 2.98
C GLU A 29 5.75 -15.13 3.07
N GLY A 30 6.29 -14.91 4.26
CA GLY A 30 7.73 -14.80 4.50
C GLY A 30 8.22 -13.36 4.55
N ALA A 31 9.30 -13.10 5.29
CA ALA A 31 9.87 -11.77 5.42
C ALA A 31 10.49 -11.33 4.07
N PRO A 32 9.92 -10.30 3.40
CA PRO A 32 10.45 -9.88 2.11
C PRO A 32 11.80 -9.19 2.31
N ASN A 33 12.80 -9.54 1.50
CA ASN A 33 14.01 -8.72 1.41
C ASN A 33 13.69 -7.45 0.64
N LEU A 34 13.47 -6.33 1.34
CA LEU A 34 13.25 -5.02 0.71
C LEU A 34 14.59 -4.40 0.35
N GLU A 35 15.02 -4.64 -0.88
CA GLU A 35 16.14 -3.89 -1.44
C GLU A 35 15.73 -2.41 -1.65
N ALA A 36 16.67 -1.51 -1.42
CA ALA A 36 16.48 -0.09 -1.69
C ALA A 36 16.28 0.11 -3.20
N ARG A 37 15.12 0.63 -3.59
CA ARG A 37 14.72 0.83 -4.99
C ARG A 37 14.33 2.27 -5.21
N GLU A 38 15.05 2.92 -6.12
CA GLU A 38 14.83 4.32 -6.49
C GLU A 38 13.82 4.52 -7.62
N ASP A 39 13.43 3.43 -8.28
CA ASP A 39 12.50 3.46 -9.39
C ASP A 39 11.60 2.22 -9.36
N ILE A 40 10.38 2.39 -8.82
CA ILE A 40 9.34 1.36 -8.82
C ILE A 40 8.19 1.85 -9.68
N LYS A 41 7.87 1.13 -10.75
CA LYS A 41 6.80 1.46 -11.70
C LYS A 41 5.50 0.72 -11.40
N ILE A 42 4.41 1.18 -12.01
CA ILE A 42 3.03 0.65 -11.87
C ILE A 42 2.92 -0.89 -11.97
N THR A 43 3.71 -1.54 -12.80
CA THR A 43 3.61 -2.99 -12.99
C THR A 43 4.50 -3.80 -12.07
N ASP A 44 5.33 -3.13 -11.26
CA ASP A 44 6.31 -3.75 -10.40
C ASP A 44 5.69 -4.18 -9.08
N VAL A 45 6.41 -5.03 -8.36
CA VAL A 45 6.00 -5.53 -7.05
C VAL A 45 6.45 -4.57 -5.96
N ALA A 46 5.53 -4.22 -5.08
CA ALA A 46 5.69 -3.29 -3.97
C ALA A 46 5.24 -3.96 -2.66
N PRO A 47 5.90 -3.71 -1.53
CA PRO A 47 5.36 -4.09 -0.24
C PRO A 47 4.10 -3.27 0.08
N ILE A 48 3.08 -3.95 0.59
CA ILE A 48 1.88 -3.33 1.15
C ILE A 48 1.61 -3.93 2.53
N ILE A 49 1.03 -3.13 3.42
CA ILE A 49 0.50 -3.60 4.70
C ILE A 49 -1.00 -3.79 4.53
N ARG A 50 -1.49 -5.01 4.74
CA ARG A 50 -2.92 -5.31 4.83
C ARG A 50 -3.33 -5.59 6.27
N THR A 51 -4.59 -5.35 6.60
CA THR A 51 -5.14 -5.79 7.89
C THR A 51 -5.28 -7.30 7.92
N VAL A 52 -5.09 -7.90 9.10
CA VAL A 52 -5.41 -9.32 9.34
C VAL A 52 -6.88 -9.42 9.76
N GLU A 53 -7.63 -10.31 9.11
CA GLU A 53 -9.04 -10.52 9.44
C GLU A 53 -9.22 -11.01 10.88
N GLY A 54 -10.15 -10.42 11.61
CA GLY A 54 -10.44 -10.78 13.00
C GLY A 54 -9.41 -10.33 14.03
N VAL A 55 -8.30 -9.67 13.64
CA VAL A 55 -7.28 -9.22 14.58
C VAL A 55 -7.03 -7.72 14.46
N ARG A 56 -7.36 -6.99 15.53
CA ARG A 56 -7.12 -5.54 15.62
C ARG A 56 -5.69 -5.27 16.08
N GLY A 57 -5.06 -4.26 15.50
CA GLY A 57 -3.69 -3.86 15.86
C GLY A 57 -2.63 -4.78 15.25
N GLU A 58 -3.00 -5.54 14.22
CA GLU A 58 -2.06 -6.36 13.46
C GLU A 58 -2.19 -6.10 11.97
N GLY A 59 -1.04 -5.99 11.32
CA GLY A 59 -0.90 -5.87 9.88
C GLY A 59 -0.07 -7.03 9.34
N ASP A 60 -0.30 -7.37 8.09
CA ASP A 60 0.46 -8.37 7.35
C ASP A 60 1.18 -7.67 6.19
N MET A 61 2.51 -7.74 6.18
CA MET A 61 3.34 -7.21 5.10
C MET A 61 3.44 -8.25 3.99
N ILE A 62 2.95 -7.89 2.82
CA ILE A 62 2.96 -8.75 1.63
C ILE A 62 3.48 -7.97 0.43
N GLN A 63 4.01 -8.70 -0.56
CA GLN A 63 4.48 -8.13 -1.81
C GLN A 63 3.43 -8.29 -2.91
N ARG A 64 2.98 -7.19 -3.52
CA ARG A 64 1.94 -7.20 -4.57
C ARG A 64 2.30 -6.30 -5.73
N ARG A 65 1.81 -6.66 -6.92
CA ARG A 65 1.89 -5.83 -8.12
C ARG A 65 1.16 -4.51 -7.90
N TRP A 66 1.79 -3.38 -8.23
CA TRP A 66 1.22 -2.03 -8.08
C TRP A 66 0.18 -1.68 -9.18
N SER A 67 -0.65 -2.65 -9.55
CA SER A 67 -1.74 -2.43 -10.50
C SER A 67 -2.77 -3.54 -10.40
N TRP A 68 -4.02 -3.21 -10.70
CA TRP A 68 -5.10 -4.16 -10.90
C TRP A 68 -5.43 -4.31 -12.38
N HIS A 69 -5.93 -5.49 -12.76
CA HIS A 69 -6.49 -5.71 -14.09
C HIS A 69 -7.82 -4.95 -14.22
N GLY A 70 -7.83 -3.89 -15.04
CA GLY A 70 -9.03 -3.10 -15.30
C GLY A 70 -9.98 -3.72 -16.33
N PRO A 71 -11.15 -3.09 -16.55
CA PRO A 71 -12.21 -3.58 -17.45
C PRO A 71 -11.75 -3.88 -18.88
N ASN A 72 -10.74 -3.15 -19.38
CA ASN A 72 -10.18 -3.32 -20.72
C ASN A 72 -8.78 -3.95 -20.71
N LYS A 73 -8.46 -4.78 -19.70
CA LYS A 73 -7.11 -5.33 -19.44
C LYS A 73 -6.01 -4.29 -19.19
N ARG A 74 -6.36 -2.99 -19.18
CA ARG A 74 -5.43 -1.90 -18.85
C ARG A 74 -5.18 -1.87 -17.34
N PRO A 75 -3.94 -1.62 -16.89
CA PRO A 75 -3.64 -1.53 -15.47
C PRO A 75 -4.34 -0.33 -14.86
N VAL A 76 -5.05 -0.56 -13.75
CA VAL A 76 -5.56 0.48 -12.86
C VAL A 76 -4.57 0.61 -11.72
N TYR A 77 -4.07 1.82 -11.48
CA TYR A 77 -2.98 2.07 -10.51
C TYR A 77 -3.22 3.27 -9.60
N ASN A 78 -4.19 4.12 -9.94
CA ASN A 78 -4.63 5.23 -9.10
C ASN A 78 -6.15 5.28 -9.05
N PHE A 79 -6.69 5.50 -7.86
CA PHE A 79 -8.07 5.90 -7.68
C PHE A 79 -8.11 7.40 -7.38
N VAL A 80 -8.87 8.15 -8.19
CA VAL A 80 -9.06 9.58 -7.95
C VAL A 80 -10.02 9.79 -6.79
N ARG A 81 -9.54 10.39 -5.70
CA ARG A 81 -10.44 10.87 -4.64
C ARG A 81 -11.19 12.08 -5.19
N ARG A 82 -12.49 11.95 -5.44
CA ARG A 82 -13.32 13.10 -5.77
C ARG A 82 -13.50 13.96 -4.51
N ALA A 83 -13.12 15.23 -4.56
CA ALA A 83 -13.49 16.19 -3.52
C ALA A 83 -15.02 16.40 -3.57
N GLY A 84 -15.69 16.22 -2.44
CA GLY A 84 -17.14 16.38 -2.35
C GLY A 84 -17.54 17.82 -2.67
N SER A 85 -18.26 18.04 -3.76
CA SER A 85 -19.10 19.23 -3.87
C SER A 85 -20.28 19.02 -2.92
N SER A 86 -20.27 19.68 -1.76
CA SER A 86 -21.47 19.79 -0.94
C SER A 86 -22.51 20.58 -1.73
N ARG A 87 -23.44 19.88 -2.39
CA ARG A 87 -24.71 20.51 -2.76
C ARG A 87 -25.45 20.71 -1.43
N ARG A 88 -25.41 21.94 -0.90
CA ARG A 88 -26.47 22.42 -0.01
C ARG A 88 -27.76 22.34 -0.80
N THR A 89 -28.57 21.33 -0.55
CA THR A 89 -30.00 21.43 -0.82
C THR A 89 -30.53 22.47 0.15
N ARG A 90 -30.78 23.68 -0.37
CA ARG A 90 -31.67 24.66 0.25
C ARG A 90 -33.11 24.19 0.00
N ALA A 91 -33.93 24.41 1.02
CA ALA A 91 -35.39 24.39 1.08
C ALA A 91 -36.04 23.01 0.98
#